data_AF-A0A0F8Z7S9-F1
#
_entry.id   AF-A0A0F8Z7S9-F1
#
_cell.length_a   1.000
_cell.length_b   1.000
_cell.length_c   1.000
_cell.angle_alpha   90.00
_cell.angle_beta   90.00
_cell.angle_gamma   90.00
#
_symmetry.space_group_name_H-M   'P 1'
#
loop_
_entity.id
_entity.type
_entity.pdbx_description
1 polymer ?
#
loop_
_entity_poly.entity_id
_entity_poly.type
_entity_poly.pdbx_seq_one_letter_code
_entity_poly.pdbx_strand_id
1 'polypeptide(L)'
;QFGFVYISGRMGADIVVVYYDETNETFGVLVDLKERTGAQMVSSTTWWTATAEGVQGFIAAFASLTGPDNEDDQVTIIKSSQVTGGVASGTVHDSGTILRNGINPSLVWFDGELFWADDISTAPRIVRFHKDEFTTNIGVMESSVIDFDITDDKVLLSLKLVTEPLPAATQVVVKYQIDQDGTWLTAGTHSTDTATEKEFIISTSSTTRTFRNLQLRLELTGTASVTPVVSSLRVFATVVKGLRFWNLILDCSDEMGALQDRAWDGEKLIDNIETAGDSGDVVAFKDGYHSLRPNDFNAHDVIVDDYDIVMDRPGEGAAHVRLREVI
;
A
#
# COMPACT_ATOMS: atom_id res chain seq x y z
N GLN A 1 2.24 7.74 -8.09
CA GLN A 1 2.37 6.30 -7.75
C GLN A 1 1.50 5.54 -8.74
N PHE A 2 2.06 4.63 -9.54
CA PHE A 2 1.28 3.90 -10.54
C PHE A 2 0.66 2.67 -9.89
N GLY A 3 -0.66 2.67 -9.72
CA GLY A 3 -1.42 1.48 -9.33
C GLY A 3 -1.66 0.62 -10.58
N PHE A 4 -1.13 -0.60 -10.60
CA PHE A 4 -1.46 -1.55 -11.65
C PHE A 4 -2.75 -2.28 -11.27
N VAL A 5 -3.75 -2.22 -12.14
CA VAL A 5 -4.99 -2.99 -12.02
C VAL A 5 -4.84 -4.24 -12.91
N TYR A 6 -4.79 -5.42 -12.30
CA TYR A 6 -4.75 -6.70 -13.01
C TYR A 6 -6.16 -7.30 -13.01
N ILE A 7 -6.71 -7.59 -14.20
CA ILE A 7 -8.04 -8.16 -14.36
C ILE A 7 -7.93 -9.37 -15.27
N SER A 8 -8.24 -10.56 -14.74
CA SER A 8 -8.36 -11.79 -15.51
C SER A 8 -9.82 -12.19 -15.61
N GLY A 9 -10.37 -12.30 -16.82
CA GLY A 9 -11.69 -12.89 -17.06
C GLY A 9 -11.62 -14.34 -17.54
N ARG A 10 -12.75 -15.05 -17.44
CA ARG A 10 -12.88 -16.45 -17.84
C ARG A 10 -12.78 -16.61 -19.36
N MET A 11 -12.08 -17.66 -19.79
CA MET A 11 -11.75 -18.00 -21.17
C MET A 11 -12.96 -17.96 -22.12
N GLY A 12 -12.99 -16.99 -23.05
CA GLY A 12 -13.96 -16.96 -24.15
C GLY A 12 -14.06 -15.64 -24.92
N ALA A 13 -13.93 -14.49 -24.25
CA ALA A 13 -14.10 -13.15 -24.84
C ALA A 13 -12.80 -12.32 -24.74
N ASP A 14 -12.55 -11.46 -25.73
CA ASP A 14 -11.50 -10.44 -25.64
C ASP A 14 -11.88 -9.41 -24.57
N ILE A 15 -10.94 -9.06 -23.69
CA ILE A 15 -11.19 -8.14 -22.57
C ILE A 15 -10.40 -6.85 -22.80
N VAL A 16 -11.14 -5.76 -22.93
CA VAL A 16 -10.60 -4.40 -22.91
C VAL A 16 -10.89 -3.79 -21.55
N VAL A 17 -9.85 -3.33 -20.88
CA VAL A 17 -9.95 -2.56 -19.64
C VAL A 17 -9.52 -1.13 -19.95
N VAL A 18 -10.46 -0.20 -19.93
CA VAL A 18 -10.16 1.23 -19.93
C VAL A 18 -10.13 1.70 -18.48
N TYR A 19 -9.01 2.27 -18.01
CA TYR A 19 -8.88 2.87 -16.69
C TYR A 19 -8.72 4.39 -16.79
N TYR A 20 -9.14 5.11 -15.75
CA TYR A 20 -9.04 6.57 -15.65
C TYR A 20 -8.13 6.95 -14.47
N ASP A 21 -7.17 7.84 -14.73
CA ASP A 21 -6.31 8.45 -13.74
C ASP A 21 -6.87 9.84 -13.40
N GLU A 22 -7.49 9.95 -12.22
CA GLU A 22 -8.03 11.22 -11.71
C GLU A 22 -6.96 12.29 -11.47
N THR A 23 -5.72 11.90 -11.17
CA THR A 23 -4.62 12.82 -10.87
C THR A 23 -4.15 13.54 -12.12
N ASN A 24 -4.08 12.80 -13.22
CA ASN A 24 -3.55 13.28 -14.49
C ASN A 24 -4.66 13.63 -15.50
N GLU A 25 -5.93 13.40 -15.13
CA GLU A 25 -7.08 13.45 -16.03
C GLU A 25 -6.89 12.59 -17.30
N THR A 26 -6.13 11.50 -17.21
CA THR A 26 -5.78 10.65 -18.37
C THR A 26 -6.51 9.32 -18.35
N PHE A 27 -6.88 8.81 -19.53
CA PHE A 27 -7.33 7.43 -19.68
C PHE A 27 -6.18 6.55 -20.17
N GLY A 28 -6.11 5.33 -19.64
CA GLY A 28 -5.28 4.27 -20.19
C GLY A 28 -6.14 3.11 -20.65
N VAL A 29 -5.70 2.42 -21.69
CA VAL A 29 -6.35 1.19 -22.15
C VAL A 29 -5.36 0.05 -21.97
N LEU A 30 -5.78 -0.97 -21.24
CA LEU A 30 -5.15 -2.28 -21.20
C LEU A 30 -6.01 -3.20 -22.08
N VAL A 31 -5.45 -3.66 -23.19
CA VAL A 31 -6.11 -4.65 -24.04
C VAL A 31 -5.36 -5.95 -23.92
N ASP A 32 -6.04 -7.02 -23.54
CA ASP A 32 -5.57 -8.38 -23.77
C ASP A 32 -6.19 -8.87 -25.09
N LEU A 33 -5.47 -8.66 -26.21
CA LEU A 33 -5.87 -9.18 -27.53
C LEU A 33 -5.33 -10.62 -27.64
N LYS A 34 -6.21 -11.61 -27.67
CA LYS A 34 -5.75 -12.98 -27.86
C LYS A 34 -5.39 -13.22 -29.34
N GLU A 35 -4.26 -13.89 -29.53
CA GLU A 35 -3.69 -14.31 -30.82
C GLU A 35 -4.70 -15.10 -31.67
N ARG A 36 -5.15 -14.55 -32.81
CA ARG A 36 -5.92 -15.35 -33.78
C ARG A 36 -5.12 -15.81 -35.01
N THR A 37 -4.03 -15.17 -35.41
CA THR A 37 -3.27 -15.59 -36.62
C THR A 37 -1.85 -15.00 -36.72
N GLY A 38 -1.04 -15.11 -35.67
CA GLY A 38 0.41 -14.92 -35.76
C GLY A 38 0.90 -13.51 -36.12
N ALA A 39 0.94 -12.60 -35.15
CA ALA A 39 1.94 -11.54 -34.99
C ALA A 39 1.65 -10.73 -33.71
N GLN A 40 2.74 -10.45 -32.97
CA GLN A 40 2.98 -9.32 -32.08
C GLN A 40 1.92 -8.91 -31.04
N MET A 41 2.33 -8.90 -29.76
CA MET A 41 1.77 -7.95 -28.81
C MET A 41 1.82 -6.55 -29.43
N VAL A 42 0.66 -5.99 -29.77
CA VAL A 42 0.55 -4.56 -30.05
C VAL A 42 0.48 -3.88 -28.70
N SER A 43 1.62 -3.70 -28.05
CA SER A 43 1.75 -2.67 -27.03
C SER A 43 1.73 -1.32 -27.75
N SER A 44 0.54 -0.88 -28.14
CA SER A 44 0.33 0.48 -28.59
C SER A 44 0.61 1.38 -27.40
N THR A 45 1.82 1.94 -27.33
CA THR A 45 2.23 3.05 -26.46
C THR A 45 1.64 4.38 -26.97
N THR A 46 0.57 4.33 -27.76
CA THR A 46 -0.14 5.51 -28.22
C THR A 46 -0.98 6.01 -27.04
N TRP A 47 -0.41 6.94 -26.30
CA TRP A 47 -1.11 7.73 -25.30
C TRP A 47 -2.14 8.59 -26.05
N TRP A 48 -3.42 8.23 -25.93
CA TRP A 48 -4.50 9.07 -26.43
C TRP A 48 -4.68 10.21 -25.45
N THR A 49 -4.55 11.45 -25.93
CA THR A 49 -4.83 12.63 -25.10
C THR A 49 -6.30 12.59 -24.69
N ALA A 50 -6.53 12.64 -23.38
CA ALA A 50 -7.82 12.43 -22.76
C ALA A 50 -8.80 13.56 -23.08
N THR A 51 -9.55 13.36 -24.15
CA THR A 51 -10.77 14.09 -24.45
C THR A 51 -11.88 13.06 -24.62
N ALA A 52 -13.14 13.46 -24.41
CA ALA A 52 -14.28 12.59 -24.73
C ALA A 52 -14.20 12.04 -26.17
N GLU A 53 -13.62 12.84 -27.09
CA GLU A 53 -13.32 12.48 -28.47
C GLU A 53 -12.27 11.34 -28.57
N GLY A 54 -11.25 11.32 -27.71
CA GLY A 54 -10.25 10.26 -27.66
C GLY A 54 -10.82 8.91 -27.21
N VAL A 55 -11.70 8.90 -26.21
CA VAL A 55 -12.37 7.67 -25.76
C VAL A 55 -13.37 7.17 -26.82
N GLN A 56 -14.10 8.08 -27.48
CA GLN A 56 -14.96 7.70 -28.61
C GLN A 56 -14.16 7.16 -29.79
N GLY A 57 -13.01 7.77 -30.12
CA GLY A 57 -12.10 7.28 -31.15
C GLY A 57 -11.58 5.88 -30.84
N PHE A 58 -11.26 5.60 -29.57
CA PHE A 58 -10.88 4.27 -29.12
C PHE A 58 -12.01 3.25 -29.25
N ILE A 59 -13.23 3.57 -28.79
CA ILE A 59 -14.39 2.68 -28.88
C ILE A 59 -14.72 2.37 -30.35
N ALA A 60 -14.67 3.38 -31.22
CA ALA A 60 -14.88 3.21 -32.66
C ALA A 60 -13.79 2.33 -33.30
N ALA A 61 -12.53 2.52 -32.92
CA ALA A 61 -11.42 1.68 -33.37
C ALA A 61 -11.55 0.25 -32.87
N PHE A 62 -11.89 0.04 -31.61
CA PHE A 62 -12.09 -1.29 -31.02
C PHE A 62 -13.25 -2.03 -31.69
N ALA A 63 -14.39 -1.37 -31.88
CA ALA A 63 -15.52 -1.94 -32.59
C ALA A 63 -15.15 -2.29 -34.05
N SER A 64 -14.30 -1.50 -34.72
CA SER A 64 -13.80 -1.84 -36.05
C SER A 64 -12.88 -3.07 -36.08
N LEU A 65 -12.21 -3.37 -34.95
CA LEU A 65 -11.29 -4.51 -34.80
C LEU A 65 -12.02 -5.83 -34.51
N THR A 66 -13.12 -5.79 -33.74
CA THR A 66 -13.90 -6.99 -33.37
C THR A 66 -14.83 -7.48 -34.47
N GLY A 67 -15.20 -6.59 -35.41
CA GLY A 67 -16.05 -6.88 -36.56
C GLY A 67 -17.53 -6.98 -36.21
N PRO A 68 -18.44 -6.75 -37.18
CA PRO A 68 -19.89 -6.65 -36.95
C PRO A 68 -20.59 -7.98 -36.63
N ASP A 69 -19.85 -9.10 -36.60
CA ASP A 69 -20.41 -10.46 -36.50
C ASP A 69 -20.06 -11.17 -35.18
N ASN A 70 -19.29 -10.54 -34.29
CA ASN A 70 -19.07 -11.07 -32.93
C ASN A 70 -20.12 -10.50 -31.97
N GLU A 71 -21.22 -11.23 -31.84
CA GLU A 71 -22.31 -10.98 -30.87
C GLU A 71 -21.93 -11.43 -29.43
N ASP A 72 -20.67 -11.78 -29.19
CA ASP A 72 -20.17 -12.25 -27.88
C ASP A 72 -19.11 -11.32 -27.26
N ASP A 73 -18.66 -10.29 -27.98
CA ASP A 73 -17.56 -9.43 -27.53
C ASP A 73 -18.11 -8.33 -26.60
N GLN A 74 -17.68 -8.34 -25.34
CA GLN A 74 -18.15 -7.40 -24.32
C GLN A 74 -17.11 -6.32 -24.02
N VAL A 75 -17.51 -5.04 -24.07
CA VAL A 75 -16.67 -3.96 -23.58
C VAL A 75 -17.00 -3.72 -22.11
N THR A 76 -16.01 -3.78 -21.22
CA THR A 76 -16.21 -3.41 -19.81
C THR A 76 -15.42 -2.16 -19.50
N ILE A 77 -16.11 -1.11 -19.03
CA ILE A 77 -15.48 0.14 -18.63
C ILE A 77 -15.25 0.09 -17.13
N ILE A 78 -14.03 0.41 -16.70
CA ILE A 78 -13.60 0.26 -15.32
C ILE A 78 -13.01 1.59 -14.84
N LYS A 79 -13.74 2.30 -14.01
CA LYS A 79 -13.20 3.46 -13.30
C LYS A 79 -12.52 2.98 -12.03
N SER A 80 -11.24 3.29 -11.86
CA SER A 80 -10.53 3.12 -10.59
C SER A 80 -10.23 4.48 -9.96
N SER A 81 -10.31 4.57 -8.63
CA SER A 81 -9.80 5.73 -7.89
C SER A 81 -8.41 5.41 -7.36
N GLN A 82 -7.43 6.26 -7.66
CA GLN A 82 -6.08 6.13 -7.12
C GLN A 82 -5.98 6.52 -5.63
N VAL A 83 -6.95 7.30 -5.13
CA VAL A 83 -6.95 7.78 -3.74
C VAL A 83 -7.58 6.75 -2.80
N THR A 84 -8.67 6.11 -3.22
CA THR A 84 -9.41 5.14 -2.37
C THR A 84 -9.16 3.69 -2.75
N GLY A 85 -8.57 3.42 -3.93
CA GLY A 85 -8.47 2.07 -4.48
C GLY A 85 -9.81 1.49 -4.93
N GLY A 86 -10.90 2.25 -4.86
CA GLY A 86 -12.23 1.81 -5.31
C GLY A 86 -12.25 1.57 -6.81
N VAL A 87 -12.87 0.47 -7.25
CA VAL A 87 -13.00 0.10 -8.66
C VAL A 87 -14.49 -0.04 -8.99
N ALA A 88 -15.04 0.93 -9.74
CA ALA A 88 -16.37 0.82 -10.31
C ALA A 88 -16.26 0.26 -11.72
N SER A 89 -17.01 -0.80 -12.03
CA SER A 89 -17.06 -1.34 -13.39
C SER A 89 -18.51 -1.40 -13.86
N GLY A 90 -18.72 -1.19 -15.15
CA GLY A 90 -19.96 -1.57 -15.80
C GLY A 90 -19.62 -2.28 -17.09
N THR A 91 -20.20 -3.46 -17.26
CA THR A 91 -20.17 -4.16 -18.53
C THR A 91 -21.10 -3.43 -19.49
N VAL A 92 -20.51 -2.91 -20.55
CA VAL A 92 -21.18 -2.17 -21.61
C VAL A 92 -21.21 -3.05 -22.85
N HIS A 93 -22.20 -3.95 -22.83
CA HIS A 93 -22.81 -4.61 -23.99
C HIS A 93 -21.95 -5.33 -25.02
N ASP A 94 -22.67 -6.12 -25.80
CA ASP A 94 -22.23 -6.86 -26.96
C ASP A 94 -21.88 -5.91 -28.13
N SER A 95 -20.61 -5.94 -28.55
CA SER A 95 -20.03 -5.05 -29.56
C SER A 95 -20.71 -5.16 -30.93
N GLY A 96 -21.35 -6.30 -31.24
CA GLY A 96 -22.08 -6.51 -32.50
C GLY A 96 -23.30 -5.58 -32.66
N THR A 97 -23.93 -5.18 -31.56
CA THR A 97 -25.13 -4.32 -31.59
C THR A 97 -24.80 -2.84 -31.84
N ILE A 98 -23.63 -2.39 -31.38
CA ILE A 98 -23.17 -1.00 -31.53
C ILE A 98 -22.89 -0.68 -33.01
N LEU A 99 -22.22 -1.59 -33.72
CA LEU A 99 -21.84 -1.43 -35.12
C LEU A 99 -23.02 -1.50 -36.10
N ARG A 100 -23.96 -2.43 -35.87
CA ARG A 100 -25.07 -2.70 -36.82
C ARG A 100 -26.11 -1.59 -36.88
N ASN A 101 -26.32 -0.87 -35.77
CA ASN A 101 -27.37 0.14 -35.67
C ASN A 101 -26.88 1.57 -35.90
N GLY A 102 -25.58 1.77 -36.19
CA GLY A 102 -25.01 3.12 -36.31
C GLY A 102 -25.15 3.95 -35.03
N ILE A 103 -25.24 3.27 -33.88
CA ILE A 103 -25.39 3.89 -32.57
C ILE A 103 -24.01 4.43 -32.21
N ASN A 104 -23.89 5.74 -32.08
CA ASN A 104 -22.74 6.36 -31.44
C ASN A 104 -23.02 6.43 -29.94
N PRO A 105 -22.54 5.49 -29.12
CA PRO A 105 -22.62 5.66 -27.69
C PRO A 105 -21.91 6.96 -27.32
N SER A 106 -22.56 7.77 -26.50
CA SER A 106 -21.95 9.00 -26.00
C SER A 106 -21.53 8.80 -24.56
N LEU A 107 -20.23 8.90 -24.36
CA LEU A 107 -19.63 9.00 -23.05
C LEU A 107 -19.61 10.48 -22.67
N VAL A 108 -20.27 10.85 -21.57
CA VAL A 108 -20.35 12.23 -21.11
C VAL A 108 -19.86 12.30 -19.68
N TRP A 109 -18.89 13.17 -19.43
CA TRP A 109 -18.53 13.54 -18.06
C TRP A 109 -19.40 14.73 -17.63
N PHE A 110 -20.11 14.59 -16.53
CA PHE A 110 -20.97 15.65 -16.00
C PHE A 110 -20.91 15.64 -14.47
N ASP A 111 -20.62 16.80 -13.87
CA ASP A 111 -20.57 16.97 -12.41
C ASP A 111 -19.67 15.96 -11.66
N GLY A 112 -18.51 15.63 -12.23
CA GLY A 112 -17.54 14.70 -11.62
C GLY A 112 -17.89 13.21 -11.76
N GLU A 113 -18.95 12.89 -12.48
CA GLU A 113 -19.42 11.53 -12.73
C GLU A 113 -19.40 11.18 -14.22
N LEU A 114 -19.30 9.89 -14.47
CA LEU A 114 -19.28 9.33 -15.81
C LEU A 114 -20.67 8.85 -16.18
N PHE A 115 -21.19 9.32 -17.31
CA PHE A 115 -22.45 8.89 -17.89
C PHE A 115 -22.19 8.19 -19.22
N TRP A 116 -22.90 7.10 -19.45
CA TRP A 116 -22.97 6.42 -20.72
C TRP A 116 -24.40 6.51 -21.22
N ALA A 117 -24.61 7.22 -22.32
CA ALA A 117 -25.88 7.18 -23.03
C ALA A 117 -25.75 6.26 -24.24
N ASP A 118 -26.65 5.28 -24.35
CA ASP A 118 -26.89 4.59 -25.63
C ASP A 118 -28.30 4.84 -26.13
N ASP A 119 -28.40 4.77 -27.46
CA ASP A 119 -29.65 4.86 -28.20
C ASP A 119 -29.91 3.50 -28.86
N ILE A 120 -30.17 2.47 -28.06
CA ILE A 120 -30.71 1.22 -28.61
C ILE A 120 -32.13 1.51 -29.10
N SER A 121 -32.39 1.14 -30.35
CA SER A 121 -33.54 1.45 -31.22
C SER A 121 -34.96 1.26 -30.65
N THR A 122 -35.11 0.84 -29.39
CA THR A 122 -36.41 0.71 -28.71
C THR A 122 -36.49 1.36 -27.33
N ALA A 123 -35.36 1.79 -26.72
CA ALA A 123 -35.36 2.56 -25.47
C ALA A 123 -34.00 3.23 -25.22
N PRO A 124 -33.88 4.56 -25.33
CA PRO A 124 -32.65 5.25 -24.92
C PRO A 124 -32.43 5.06 -23.43
N ARG A 125 -31.20 4.73 -23.05
CA ARG A 125 -30.81 4.56 -21.63
C ARG A 125 -29.58 5.41 -21.32
N ILE A 126 -29.59 5.99 -20.13
CA ILE A 126 -28.43 6.68 -19.54
C ILE A 126 -28.01 5.85 -18.33
N VAL A 127 -26.81 5.28 -18.40
CA VAL A 127 -26.17 4.58 -17.29
C VAL A 127 -25.25 5.58 -16.58
N ARG A 128 -25.48 5.79 -15.29
CA ARG A 128 -24.64 6.63 -14.43
C ARG A 128 -23.67 5.73 -13.68
N PHE A 129 -22.38 6.01 -13.78
CA PHE A 129 -21.33 5.34 -13.01
C PHE A 129 -21.05 6.16 -11.76
N HIS A 130 -21.74 5.83 -10.68
CA HIS A 130 -21.45 6.38 -9.37
C HIS A 130 -20.11 5.84 -8.88
N LYS A 131 -19.23 6.75 -8.46
CA LYS A 131 -17.96 6.39 -7.79
C LYS A 131 -18.17 5.80 -6.38
N ASP A 132 -19.34 6.07 -5.78
CA ASP A 132 -19.64 5.78 -4.37
C ASP A 132 -20.74 4.71 -4.19
N GLU A 133 -21.47 4.31 -5.24
CA GLU A 133 -22.53 3.30 -5.13
C GLU A 133 -22.02 1.91 -5.54
N PHE A 134 -21.41 1.22 -4.59
CA PHE A 134 -21.48 -0.23 -4.58
C PHE A 134 -22.76 -0.60 -3.84
N THR A 135 -23.67 -1.31 -4.50
CA THR A 135 -24.89 -1.84 -3.85
C THR A 135 -24.65 -3.27 -3.39
N THR A 136 -23.56 -3.50 -2.67
CA THR A 136 -23.32 -4.80 -2.07
C THR A 136 -23.43 -4.73 -0.55
N ASN A 137 -24.17 -5.69 -0.01
CA ASN A 137 -24.34 -5.90 1.43
C ASN A 137 -23.35 -6.95 1.98
N ILE A 138 -22.54 -7.54 1.09
CA ILE A 138 -21.52 -8.55 1.42
C ILE A 138 -20.26 -8.24 0.60
N GLY A 139 -19.10 -8.27 1.24
CA GLY A 139 -17.84 -8.00 0.54
C GLY A 139 -16.64 -8.37 1.38
N VAL A 140 -15.52 -8.66 0.72
CA VAL A 140 -14.25 -8.94 1.38
C VAL A 140 -13.17 -8.09 0.73
N MET A 141 -12.38 -7.41 1.55
CA MET A 141 -11.18 -6.70 1.15
C MET A 141 -10.01 -7.24 1.96
N GLU A 142 -8.90 -7.55 1.30
CA GLU A 142 -7.67 -8.04 1.93
C GLU A 142 -6.52 -7.09 1.63
N SER A 143 -5.66 -6.85 2.62
CA SER A 143 -4.42 -6.11 2.40
C SER A 143 -3.35 -7.00 1.76
N SER A 144 -2.28 -6.37 1.27
CA SER A 144 -1.00 -7.06 1.10
C SER A 144 -0.43 -7.48 2.45
N VAL A 145 0.66 -8.23 2.41
CA VAL A 145 1.46 -8.55 3.60
C VAL A 145 2.13 -7.28 4.12
N ILE A 146 2.12 -7.11 5.44
CA ILE A 146 2.68 -5.97 6.17
C ILE A 146 3.72 -6.52 7.16
N ASP A 147 4.98 -6.14 7.02
CA ASP A 147 6.09 -6.53 7.90
C ASP A 147 6.76 -5.34 8.60
N PHE A 148 6.32 -4.11 8.30
CA PHE A 148 6.88 -2.85 8.81
C PHE A 148 8.38 -2.67 8.50
N ASP A 149 8.92 -3.36 7.48
CA ASP A 149 10.36 -3.38 7.16
C ASP A 149 11.24 -3.79 8.36
N ILE A 150 10.68 -4.53 9.32
CA ILE A 150 11.39 -5.01 10.51
C ILE A 150 11.33 -6.53 10.49
N THR A 151 12.47 -7.21 10.57
CA THR A 151 12.52 -8.68 10.52
C THR A 151 12.14 -9.35 11.84
N ASP A 152 12.22 -8.62 12.95
CA ASP A 152 11.97 -9.15 14.28
C ASP A 152 10.48 -9.41 14.56
N ASP A 153 10.23 -10.27 15.54
CA ASP A 153 8.90 -10.49 16.10
C ASP A 153 8.35 -9.19 16.68
N LYS A 154 7.08 -8.92 16.39
CA LYS A 154 6.33 -7.76 16.86
C LYS A 154 5.11 -8.22 17.64
N VAL A 155 4.74 -7.51 18.69
CA VAL A 155 3.46 -7.65 19.38
C VAL A 155 2.42 -6.78 18.69
N LEU A 156 1.33 -7.38 18.22
CA LEU A 156 0.16 -6.66 17.71
C LEU A 156 -0.67 -6.13 18.89
N LEU A 157 -0.70 -4.82 19.09
CA LEU A 157 -1.38 -4.18 20.22
C LEU A 157 -2.86 -3.99 19.93
N SER A 158 -3.18 -3.22 18.89
CA SER A 158 -4.56 -2.91 18.51
C SER A 158 -4.69 -2.63 17.01
N LEU A 159 -5.93 -2.73 16.53
CA LEU A 159 -6.35 -2.29 15.19
C LEU A 159 -7.39 -1.19 15.33
N LYS A 160 -7.25 -0.09 14.61
CA LYS A 160 -8.23 1.01 14.61
C LYS A 160 -8.85 1.19 13.23
N LEU A 161 -10.15 0.92 13.14
CA LEU A 161 -10.96 1.13 11.96
C LEU A 161 -11.56 2.54 11.99
N VAL A 162 -11.50 3.24 10.86
CA VAL A 162 -12.14 4.54 10.64
C VAL A 162 -13.07 4.42 9.44
N THR A 163 -14.33 4.78 9.63
CA THR A 163 -15.39 4.74 8.62
C THR A 163 -16.18 6.04 8.64
N GLU A 164 -16.91 6.31 7.57
CA GLU A 164 -18.09 7.16 7.68
C GLU A 164 -19.16 6.48 8.57
N PRO A 165 -20.19 7.21 9.04
CA PRO A 165 -21.31 6.59 9.73
C PRO A 165 -21.85 5.39 8.95
N LEU A 166 -21.91 4.23 9.60
CA LEU A 166 -22.34 3.00 8.93
C LEU A 166 -23.82 3.12 8.54
N PRO A 167 -24.22 2.70 7.32
CA PRO A 167 -25.63 2.58 6.98
C PRO A 167 -26.32 1.60 7.93
N ALA A 168 -27.56 1.88 8.31
CA ALA A 168 -28.33 1.03 9.22
C ALA A 168 -28.34 -0.44 8.73
N ALA A 169 -28.21 -1.38 9.68
CA ALA A 169 -28.11 -2.83 9.40
C ALA A 169 -26.87 -3.26 8.60
N THR A 170 -25.76 -2.53 8.76
CA THR A 170 -24.45 -2.84 8.18
C THR A 170 -23.42 -3.09 9.28
N GLN A 171 -22.52 -4.05 9.04
CA GLN A 171 -21.43 -4.37 9.96
C GLN A 171 -20.14 -4.63 9.18
N VAL A 172 -19.03 -4.10 9.68
CA VAL A 172 -17.68 -4.36 9.19
C VAL A 172 -16.96 -5.23 10.21
N VAL A 173 -16.60 -6.45 9.81
CA VAL A 173 -15.80 -7.37 10.61
C VAL A 173 -14.33 -7.18 10.23
N VAL A 174 -13.49 -6.87 11.22
CA VAL A 174 -12.04 -6.77 11.04
C VAL A 174 -11.41 -8.10 11.41
N LYS A 175 -10.64 -8.66 10.49
CA LYS A 175 -9.86 -9.89 10.68
C LYS A 175 -8.39 -9.64 10.37
N TYR A 176 -7.54 -10.47 10.91
CA TYR A 176 -6.11 -10.46 10.68
C TYR A 176 -5.57 -11.88 10.62
N GLN A 177 -4.48 -12.05 9.87
CA GLN A 177 -3.73 -13.28 9.77
C GLN A 177 -2.29 -13.00 10.15
N ILE A 178 -1.72 -13.89 10.96
CA ILE A 178 -0.34 -13.82 11.43
C ILE A 178 0.50 -14.79 10.60
N ASP A 179 1.67 -14.33 10.13
CA ASP A 179 2.68 -15.18 9.47
C ASP A 179 2.14 -15.99 8.27
N GLN A 180 1.10 -15.50 7.59
CA GLN A 180 0.41 -16.17 6.48
C GLN A 180 0.05 -17.63 6.76
N ASP A 181 -0.32 -17.96 7.99
CA ASP A 181 -0.53 -19.34 8.46
C ASP A 181 -1.78 -20.05 7.90
N GLY A 182 -2.54 -19.39 7.02
CA GLY A 182 -3.81 -19.88 6.47
C GLY A 182 -5.03 -19.61 7.37
N THR A 183 -4.86 -19.10 8.58
CA THR A 183 -5.94 -18.90 9.56
C THR A 183 -6.26 -17.41 9.79
N TRP A 184 -7.51 -17.03 9.53
CA TRP A 184 -8.01 -15.67 9.82
C TRP A 184 -8.57 -15.56 11.23
N LEU A 185 -7.98 -14.70 12.05
CA LEU A 185 -8.42 -14.37 13.39
C LEU A 185 -9.31 -13.12 13.35
N THR A 186 -10.40 -13.11 14.11
CA THR A 186 -11.29 -11.95 14.21
C THR A 186 -10.76 -10.97 15.26
N ALA A 187 -10.51 -9.73 14.86
CA ALA A 187 -10.24 -8.61 15.77
C ALA A 187 -11.52 -8.12 16.44
N GLY A 188 -12.60 -8.02 15.67
CA GLY A 188 -13.92 -7.67 16.16
C GLY A 188 -14.85 -7.18 15.05
N THR A 189 -16.01 -6.68 15.46
CA THR A 189 -17.04 -6.17 14.56
C THR A 189 -17.38 -4.72 14.90
N HIS A 190 -17.46 -3.87 13.89
CA HIS A 190 -18.01 -2.52 13.96
C HIS A 190 -19.41 -2.52 13.35
N SER A 191 -20.43 -2.18 14.14
CA SER A 191 -21.84 -2.30 13.76
C SER A 191 -22.69 -1.11 14.24
N THR A 192 -22.05 -0.01 14.64
CA THR A 192 -22.74 1.14 15.22
C THR A 192 -22.91 2.23 14.17
N ASP A 193 -24.17 2.51 13.81
CA ASP A 193 -24.57 3.39 12.71
C ASP A 193 -23.94 4.79 12.77
N THR A 194 -23.77 5.37 13.96
CA THR A 194 -23.28 6.76 14.13
C THR A 194 -21.80 6.88 14.45
N ALA A 195 -21.13 5.77 14.75
CA ALA A 195 -19.73 5.80 15.17
C ALA A 195 -18.81 5.72 13.95
N THR A 196 -17.90 6.68 13.84
CA THR A 196 -16.95 6.81 12.73
C THR A 196 -15.60 6.14 13.01
N GLU A 197 -15.40 5.63 14.23
CA GLU A 197 -14.18 4.94 14.60
C GLU A 197 -14.44 3.80 15.59
N LYS A 198 -13.63 2.75 15.48
CA LYS A 198 -13.62 1.62 16.40
C LYS A 198 -12.20 1.10 16.57
N GLU A 199 -11.75 1.01 17.82
CA GLU A 199 -10.50 0.33 18.18
C GLU A 199 -10.80 -1.08 18.68
N PHE A 200 -10.00 -2.04 18.20
CA PHE A 200 -10.01 -3.44 18.56
C PHE A 200 -8.70 -3.76 19.28
N ILE A 201 -8.76 -3.94 20.59
CA ILE A 201 -7.60 -4.33 21.40
C ILE A 201 -7.32 -5.82 21.14
N ILE A 202 -6.12 -6.13 20.65
CA ILE A 202 -5.74 -7.50 20.26
C ILE A 202 -4.90 -8.15 21.36
N SER A 203 -3.83 -7.47 21.79
CA SER A 203 -3.00 -7.94 22.90
C SER A 203 -3.40 -7.22 24.19
N THR A 204 -3.55 -7.99 25.26
CA THR A 204 -3.87 -7.55 26.61
C THR A 204 -2.86 -8.14 27.59
N SER A 205 -2.96 -7.82 28.88
CA SER A 205 -2.09 -8.41 29.91
C SER A 205 -2.18 -9.94 30.00
N SER A 206 -3.25 -10.56 29.50
CA SER A 206 -3.47 -12.02 29.52
C SER A 206 -3.32 -12.71 28.16
N THR A 207 -3.12 -11.95 27.09
CA THR A 207 -3.03 -12.52 25.73
C THR A 207 -2.11 -11.66 24.89
N THR A 208 -1.01 -12.24 24.42
CA THR A 208 -0.06 -11.57 23.54
C THR A 208 -0.10 -12.24 22.17
N ARG A 209 -0.27 -11.43 21.12
CA ARG A 209 -0.21 -11.89 19.72
C ARG A 209 1.08 -11.37 19.10
N THR A 210 2.02 -12.26 18.84
CA THR A 210 3.27 -11.94 18.15
C THR A 210 3.18 -12.28 16.66
N PHE A 211 3.85 -11.52 15.81
CA PHE A 211 3.88 -11.72 14.37
C PHE A 211 5.20 -11.19 13.78
N ARG A 212 5.65 -11.79 12.67
CA ARG A 212 6.71 -11.21 11.82
C ARG A 212 6.09 -10.44 10.67
N ASN A 213 5.08 -11.05 10.05
CA ASN A 213 4.27 -10.43 9.00
C ASN A 213 2.77 -10.56 9.31
N LEU A 214 2.00 -9.60 8.80
CA LEU A 214 0.58 -9.43 9.09
C LEU A 214 -0.19 -9.23 7.79
N GLN A 215 -1.33 -9.90 7.64
CA GLN A 215 -2.31 -9.58 6.61
C GLN A 215 -3.63 -9.18 7.27
N LEU A 216 -4.31 -8.18 6.71
CA LEU A 216 -5.56 -7.65 7.24
C LEU A 216 -6.70 -8.00 6.28
N ARG A 217 -7.89 -8.22 6.83
CA ARG A 217 -9.11 -8.43 6.05
C ARG A 217 -10.26 -7.65 6.68
N LEU A 218 -11.03 -6.98 5.82
CA LEU A 218 -12.32 -6.39 6.15
C LEU A 218 -13.40 -7.23 5.49
N GLU A 219 -14.38 -7.69 6.28
CA GLU A 219 -15.57 -8.35 5.76
C GLU A 219 -16.78 -7.47 6.01
N LEU A 220 -17.42 -7.04 4.94
CA LEU A 220 -18.72 -6.38 5.00
C LEU A 220 -19.81 -7.44 5.15
N THR A 221 -20.67 -7.25 6.14
CA THR A 221 -21.83 -8.11 6.39
C THR A 221 -23.04 -7.25 6.72
N GLY A 222 -24.21 -7.59 6.19
CA GLY A 222 -25.43 -6.84 6.49
C GLY A 222 -26.56 -7.12 5.52
N THR A 223 -27.67 -6.42 5.73
CA THR A 223 -28.84 -6.44 4.81
C THR A 223 -29.09 -5.09 4.15
N ALA A 224 -28.26 -4.08 4.43
CA ALA A 224 -28.36 -2.75 3.83
C ALA A 224 -27.95 -2.78 2.36
N SER A 225 -28.65 -2.02 1.51
CA SER A 225 -28.32 -1.89 0.08
C SER A 225 -27.18 -0.93 -0.22
N VAL A 226 -26.62 -0.27 0.80
CA VAL A 226 -25.58 0.77 0.68
C VAL A 226 -24.29 0.22 1.27
N THR A 227 -23.22 0.18 0.48
CA THR A 227 -21.88 -0.17 0.95
C THR A 227 -21.31 0.98 1.81
N PRO A 228 -20.79 0.71 3.02
CA PRO A 228 -20.18 1.73 3.87
C PRO A 228 -18.83 2.19 3.31
N VAL A 229 -18.50 3.46 3.55
CA VAL A 229 -17.19 4.02 3.21
C VAL A 229 -16.20 3.74 4.35
N VAL A 230 -15.16 2.96 4.07
CA VAL A 230 -14.03 2.74 4.98
C VAL A 230 -12.91 3.71 4.62
N SER A 231 -12.56 4.61 5.53
CA SER A 231 -11.52 5.61 5.29
C SER A 231 -10.12 5.10 5.59
N SER A 232 -9.93 4.33 6.68
CA SER A 232 -8.64 3.72 7.00
C SER A 232 -8.74 2.57 8.00
N LEU A 233 -7.79 1.63 7.94
CA LEU A 233 -7.51 0.65 8.98
C LEU A 233 -6.07 0.83 9.44
N ARG A 234 -5.87 1.17 10.71
CA ARG A 234 -4.55 1.43 11.30
C ARG A 234 -4.12 0.28 12.19
N VAL A 235 -2.85 -0.09 12.11
CA VAL A 235 -2.25 -1.14 12.94
C VAL A 235 -1.32 -0.51 13.96
N PHE A 236 -1.46 -0.90 15.22
CA PHE A 236 -0.55 -0.53 16.29
C PHE A 236 0.21 -1.77 16.75
N ALA A 237 1.53 -1.74 16.63
CA ALA A 237 2.41 -2.84 17.01
C ALA A 237 3.72 -2.31 17.60
N THR A 238 4.42 -3.17 18.37
CA THR A 238 5.74 -2.89 18.94
C THR A 238 6.65 -4.09 18.77
N VAL A 239 7.97 -3.90 18.66
CA VAL A 239 8.93 -5.01 18.59
C VAL A 239 8.95 -5.78 19.93
N VAL A 240 9.03 -7.12 19.87
CA VAL A 240 9.03 -8.02 21.05
C VAL A 240 10.33 -7.92 21.83
N LYS A 241 11.47 -7.90 21.12
CA LYS A 241 12.77 -7.72 21.76
C LYS A 241 12.89 -6.27 22.22
N GLY A 242 13.16 -6.07 23.50
CA GLY A 242 13.51 -4.74 24.01
C GLY A 242 14.79 -4.28 23.32
N LEU A 243 14.72 -3.20 22.55
CA LEU A 243 15.91 -2.55 22.03
C LEU A 243 16.63 -1.88 23.19
N ARG A 244 17.88 -2.29 23.46
CA ARG A 244 18.73 -1.54 24.39
C ARG A 244 19.42 -0.44 23.60
N PHE A 245 19.24 0.79 24.06
CA PHE A 245 19.97 1.95 23.56
C PHE A 245 20.99 2.41 24.58
N TRP A 246 22.15 2.83 24.09
CA TRP A 246 23.18 3.52 24.87
C TRP A 246 23.31 4.94 24.32
N ASN A 247 23.16 5.94 25.18
CA ASN A 247 23.45 7.33 24.82
C ASN A 247 24.77 7.69 25.48
N LEU A 248 25.79 7.92 24.67
CA LEU A 248 27.15 8.17 25.11
C LEU A 248 27.54 9.61 24.79
N ILE A 249 28.36 10.18 25.66
CA ILE A 249 29.13 11.39 25.38
C ILE A 249 30.59 10.94 25.39
N LEU A 250 31.20 10.96 24.23
CA LEU A 250 32.58 10.53 24.03
C LEU A 250 33.47 11.76 23.94
N ASP A 251 34.55 11.77 24.72
CA ASP A 251 35.64 12.74 24.57
C ASP A 251 36.53 12.27 23.41
N CYS A 252 36.65 13.12 22.39
CA CYS A 252 37.45 12.88 21.20
C CYS A 252 38.73 13.73 21.21
N SER A 253 39.29 14.02 22.40
CA SER A 253 40.63 14.58 22.55
C SER A 253 41.71 13.51 22.28
N ASP A 254 42.93 13.96 21.97
CA ASP A 254 44.08 13.06 21.74
C ASP A 254 44.28 12.06 22.89
N GLU A 255 44.32 10.76 22.58
CA GLU A 255 44.57 9.71 23.57
C GLU A 255 46.03 9.80 24.07
N MET A 256 46.21 9.96 25.39
CA MET A 256 47.52 9.79 26.00
C MET A 256 47.87 8.30 26.04
N GLY A 257 48.77 7.85 25.15
CA GLY A 257 49.19 6.44 25.01
C GLY A 257 49.85 5.78 26.23
N ALA A 258 49.83 6.41 27.41
CA ALA A 258 50.31 5.83 28.66
C ALA A 258 49.28 4.91 29.33
N LEU A 259 47.99 5.00 28.97
CA LEU A 259 46.90 4.24 29.60
C LEU A 259 46.35 3.10 28.73
N GLN A 260 46.67 3.10 27.44
CA GLN A 260 46.29 2.06 26.47
C GLN A 260 47.51 1.71 25.61
N ASP A 261 47.60 0.47 25.10
CA ASP A 261 48.67 0.04 24.17
C ASP A 261 48.58 0.70 22.78
N ARG A 262 47.87 1.83 22.68
CA ARG A 262 47.66 2.64 21.49
C ARG A 262 47.52 4.11 21.87
N ALA A 263 47.79 4.98 20.91
CA ALA A 263 47.47 6.41 20.97
C ALA A 263 46.83 6.80 19.64
N TRP A 264 45.57 7.22 19.69
CA TRP A 264 44.86 7.82 18.56
C TRP A 264 44.73 9.34 18.77
N ASP A 265 44.91 10.07 17.69
CA ASP A 265 44.57 11.49 17.61
C ASP A 265 43.06 11.69 17.58
N GLY A 266 42.60 12.85 18.05
CA GLY A 266 41.18 13.18 18.11
C GLY A 266 40.47 13.07 16.76
N GLU A 267 41.16 13.48 15.69
CA GLU A 267 40.64 13.42 14.32
C GLU A 267 40.31 11.98 13.94
N LYS A 268 41.18 11.03 14.31
CA LYS A 268 40.95 9.62 14.04
C LYS A 268 39.81 9.03 14.87
N LEU A 269 39.60 9.52 16.10
CA LEU A 269 38.46 9.11 16.92
C LEU A 269 37.14 9.54 16.27
N ILE A 270 37.08 10.77 15.79
CA ILE A 270 35.92 11.33 15.11
C ILE A 270 35.65 10.57 13.80
N ASP A 271 36.67 10.39 12.95
CA ASP A 271 36.57 9.63 11.70
C ASP A 271 35.99 8.22 11.94
N ASN A 272 36.39 7.56 13.03
CA ASN A 272 35.88 6.23 13.34
C ASN A 272 34.39 6.25 13.74
N ILE A 273 33.93 7.30 14.42
CA ILE A 273 32.51 7.49 14.77
C ILE A 273 31.70 7.77 13.51
N GLU A 274 32.15 8.70 12.67
CA GLU A 274 31.50 9.02 11.39
C GLU A 274 31.45 7.78 10.49
N THR A 275 32.57 7.07 10.34
CA THR A 275 32.62 5.84 9.53
C THR A 275 31.64 4.78 10.03
N ALA A 276 31.57 4.56 11.36
CA ALA A 276 30.66 3.59 11.94
C ALA A 276 29.18 4.01 11.85
N GLY A 277 28.90 5.32 11.99
CA GLY A 277 27.57 5.90 11.81
C GLY A 277 27.08 5.81 10.37
N ASP A 278 27.94 6.17 9.41
CA ASP A 278 27.58 6.24 8.00
C ASP A 278 27.50 4.85 7.34
N SER A 279 28.26 3.86 7.82
CA SER A 279 28.21 2.51 7.26
C SER A 279 26.99 1.72 7.73
N GLY A 280 26.48 2.01 8.94
CA GLY A 280 25.44 1.21 9.58
C GLY A 280 25.88 -0.22 9.93
N ASP A 281 27.19 -0.49 9.90
CA ASP A 281 27.74 -1.80 10.21
C ASP A 281 27.60 -2.11 11.71
N VAL A 282 27.56 -3.41 12.03
CA VAL A 282 27.65 -3.88 13.41
C VAL A 282 29.09 -3.70 13.90
N VAL A 283 29.27 -2.90 14.96
CA VAL A 283 30.55 -2.63 15.61
C VAL A 283 30.56 -3.17 17.03
N ALA A 284 31.75 -3.56 17.51
CA ALA A 284 31.92 -4.02 18.88
C ALA A 284 32.10 -2.83 19.84
N PHE A 285 31.11 -2.60 20.70
CA PHE A 285 31.18 -1.66 21.81
C PHE A 285 31.72 -2.34 23.06
N LYS A 286 32.86 -1.87 23.57
CA LYS A 286 33.49 -2.38 24.79
C LYS A 286 33.19 -1.45 25.95
N ASP A 287 32.18 -1.76 26.75
CA ASP A 287 31.83 -1.00 27.95
C ASP A 287 32.80 -1.30 29.09
N GLY A 288 33.69 -0.34 29.37
CA GLY A 288 34.61 -0.35 30.50
C GLY A 288 34.11 0.43 31.71
N TYR A 289 32.92 1.04 31.67
CA TYR A 289 32.45 1.94 32.72
C TYR A 289 32.33 1.25 34.09
N HIS A 290 32.06 -0.05 34.09
CA HIS A 290 31.87 -0.85 35.30
C HIS A 290 33.13 -1.55 35.83
N SER A 291 34.27 -1.47 35.13
CA SER A 291 35.52 -2.08 35.60
C SER A 291 36.68 -1.10 35.69
N LEU A 292 37.40 -1.16 36.81
CA LEU A 292 38.65 -0.42 37.01
C LEU A 292 39.87 -1.22 36.55
N ARG A 293 39.69 -2.47 36.12
CA ARG A 293 40.80 -3.33 35.67
C ARG A 293 41.06 -3.07 34.19
N PRO A 294 42.33 -2.88 33.79
CA PRO A 294 42.70 -2.81 32.38
C PRO A 294 42.20 -4.06 31.63
N ASN A 295 41.62 -3.86 30.45
CA ASN A 295 41.11 -4.91 29.55
C ASN A 295 39.92 -5.73 30.06
N ASP A 296 39.22 -5.27 31.10
CA ASP A 296 38.02 -5.90 31.60
C ASP A 296 36.79 -5.10 31.12
N PHE A 297 36.15 -5.61 30.07
CA PHE A 297 35.06 -4.93 29.37
C PHE A 297 33.87 -5.87 29.18
N ASN A 298 32.65 -5.32 29.27
CA ASN A 298 31.48 -5.98 28.70
C ASN A 298 31.43 -5.63 27.21
N ALA A 299 31.51 -6.65 26.35
CA ALA A 299 31.42 -6.47 24.91
C ALA A 299 29.95 -6.58 24.46
N HIS A 300 29.52 -5.61 23.65
CA HIS A 300 28.20 -5.54 23.05
C HIS A 300 28.35 -5.34 21.55
N ASP A 301 27.59 -6.09 20.75
CA ASP A 301 27.46 -5.81 19.32
C ASP A 301 26.41 -4.72 19.15
N VAL A 302 26.79 -3.61 18.52
CA VAL A 302 25.93 -2.42 18.39
C VAL A 302 25.96 -1.85 16.98
N ILE A 303 24.96 -1.05 16.65
CA ILE A 303 24.96 -0.17 15.48
C ILE A 303 24.90 1.28 15.99
N VAL A 304 25.61 2.20 15.32
CA VAL A 304 25.49 3.63 15.57
C VAL A 304 24.22 4.12 14.84
N ASP A 305 23.17 4.40 15.60
CA ASP A 305 21.89 4.86 15.04
C ASP A 305 21.90 6.38 14.76
N ASP A 306 22.62 7.16 15.56
CA ASP A 306 22.71 8.62 15.45
C ASP A 306 24.00 9.13 16.11
N TYR A 307 24.57 10.21 15.58
CA TYR A 307 25.72 10.89 16.18
C TYR A 307 25.71 12.40 15.91
N ASP A 308 26.20 13.17 16.87
CA ASP A 308 26.41 14.62 16.76
C ASP A 308 27.81 14.96 17.29
N ILE A 309 28.61 15.66 16.48
CA ILE A 309 30.00 15.98 16.80
C ILE A 309 30.12 17.49 17.02
N VAL A 310 30.56 17.84 18.22
CA VAL A 310 30.83 19.22 18.62
C VAL A 310 32.33 19.40 18.73
N MET A 311 32.91 20.12 17.75
CA MET A 311 34.33 20.41 17.71
C MET A 311 34.69 21.59 18.63
N ASP A 312 35.64 21.38 19.54
CA ASP A 312 36.21 22.45 20.38
C ASP A 312 37.43 23.10 19.72
N ARG A 313 38.17 22.35 18.92
CA ARG A 313 39.30 22.80 18.09
C ARG A 313 39.44 21.89 16.85
N PRO A 314 40.22 22.28 15.82
CA PRO A 314 40.36 21.44 14.64
C PRO A 314 40.87 20.04 15.01
N GLY A 315 40.06 19.02 14.75
CA GLY A 315 40.39 17.62 15.02
C GLY A 315 40.12 17.14 16.46
N GLU A 316 39.53 17.94 17.34
CA GLU A 316 39.17 17.47 18.70
C GLU A 316 37.86 18.09 19.21
N GLY A 317 37.14 17.35 20.05
CA GLY A 317 35.88 17.80 20.63
C GLY A 317 35.15 16.70 21.38
N ALA A 318 33.83 16.77 21.40
CA ALA A 318 32.96 15.76 21.98
C ALA A 318 31.99 15.19 20.94
N ALA A 319 31.71 13.89 21.02
CA ALA A 319 30.71 13.24 20.20
C ALA A 319 29.57 12.71 21.07
N HIS A 320 28.34 13.11 20.76
CA HIS A 320 27.13 12.52 21.31
C HIS A 320 26.73 11.37 20.40
N VAL A 321 26.79 10.14 20.90
CA VAL A 321 26.55 8.94 20.08
C VAL A 321 25.43 8.12 20.68
N ARG A 322 24.45 7.75 19.85
CA ARG A 322 23.39 6.82 20.20
C ARG A 322 23.66 5.46 19.56
N LEU A 323 23.93 4.46 20.40
CA LEU A 323 24.14 3.08 19.98
C LEU A 323 22.87 2.26 20.22
N ARG A 324 22.57 1.33 19.32
CA ARG A 324 21.53 0.31 19.48
C ARG A 324 22.16 -1.07 19.55
N GLU A 325 21.90 -1.80 20.63
CA GLU A 325 22.40 -3.17 20.84
C GLU A 325 21.70 -4.15 19.88
N VAL A 326 22.49 -4.99 19.23
CA VAL A 326 22.05 -6.08 18.37
C VAL A 326 21.98 -7.35 19.24
N ILE A 327 20.75 -7.83 19.50
CA ILE A 327 20.46 -8.98 20.40
C ILE A 327 20.03 -10.21 19.61
#